data_AF-A0ABD2PLA1-F1
#
_entry.id   AF-A0ABD2PLA1-F1
#
_cell.length_a   1.000
_cell.length_b   1.000
_cell.length_c   1.000
_cell.angle_alpha   90.00
_cell.angle_beta   90.00
_cell.angle_gamma   90.00
#
_symmetry.space_group_name_H-M   'P 1'
#
loop_
_entity.id
_entity.type
_entity.pdbx_description
1 polymer ?
#
loop_
_entity_poly.entity_id
_entity_poly.type
_entity_poly.pdbx_seq_one_letter_code
_entity_poly.pdbx_strand_id
1 'polypeptide(L)'
;MNSTSTKPAREILEKTKTALSKVPGVRWIMDPQMPFLIHCSWKPDRPSVQNAKLEWAKKQNGKHMCMLDPQDPIIWEMHVCKLHETSLCGIRLNRIRGAAIEYKKVAGDVMKAMNL
;
A
#
# COMPACT_ATOMS: atom_id res chain seq x y z
N MET A 1 -1.96 2.26 17.32
CA MET A 1 -2.11 1.56 16.04
C MET A 1 -1.54 0.17 16.24
N ASN A 2 -2.35 -0.87 16.15
CA ASN A 2 -1.86 -2.24 16.26
C ASN A 2 -1.47 -2.69 14.85
N SER A 3 -0.17 -2.87 14.61
CA SER A 3 0.38 -3.29 13.31
C SER A 3 0.77 -4.77 13.29
N THR A 4 0.31 -5.54 14.28
CA THR A 4 0.66 -6.94 14.53
C THR A 4 -0.59 -7.80 14.52
N SER A 5 -0.51 -9.00 13.94
CA SER A 5 -1.60 -9.95 13.85
C SER A 5 -1.08 -11.38 14.01
N THR A 6 -1.92 -12.28 14.50
CA THR A 6 -1.67 -13.74 14.51
C THR A 6 -1.89 -14.37 13.14
N LYS A 7 -2.44 -13.61 12.18
CA LYS A 7 -2.70 -14.07 10.82
C LYS A 7 -1.39 -14.38 10.08
N PRO A 8 -1.38 -15.37 9.16
CA PRO A 8 -0.22 -15.65 8.33
C PRO A 8 0.22 -14.43 7.51
N ALA A 9 1.53 -14.31 7.25
CA ALA A 9 2.10 -13.20 6.48
C ALA A 9 1.43 -13.02 5.10
N ARG A 10 1.04 -14.12 4.44
CA ARG A 10 0.34 -14.08 3.15
C ARG A 10 -1.05 -13.43 3.26
N GLU A 11 -1.79 -13.71 4.34
CA GLU A 11 -3.10 -13.09 4.56
C GLU A 11 -2.96 -11.60 4.89
N ILE A 12 -1.95 -11.25 5.69
CA ILE A 12 -1.61 -9.84 5.97
C ILE A 12 -1.26 -9.13 4.66
N LEU A 13 -0.46 -9.75 3.79
CA LEU A 13 -0.10 -9.21 2.48
C LEU A 13 -1.34 -8.93 1.61
N GLU A 14 -2.29 -9.86 1.53
CA GLU A 14 -3.54 -9.66 0.77
C GLU A 14 -4.41 -8.55 1.38
N LYS A 15 -4.47 -8.44 2.72
CA LYS A 15 -5.10 -7.30 3.40
C LYS A 15 -4.41 -5.98 3.05
N THR A 16 -3.08 -5.94 3.03
CA THR A 16 -2.31 -4.75 2.65
C THR A 16 -2.65 -4.31 1.22
N LYS A 17 -2.60 -5.23 0.25
CA LYS A 17 -2.95 -4.96 -1.15
C LYS A 17 -4.37 -4.42 -1.29
N THR A 18 -5.31 -5.00 -0.55
CA THR A 18 -6.71 -4.58 -0.52
C THR A 18 -6.84 -3.16 0.05
N ALA A 19 -6.17 -2.86 1.16
CA ALA A 19 -6.20 -1.53 1.77
C ALA A 19 -5.58 -0.47 0.86
N LEU A 20 -4.39 -0.74 0.33
CA LEU A 20 -3.71 0.15 -0.63
C LEU A 20 -4.56 0.44 -1.87
N SER A 21 -5.37 -0.52 -2.31
CA SER A 21 -6.26 -0.34 -3.47
C SER A 21 -7.47 0.56 -3.18
N LYS A 22 -7.85 0.72 -1.91
CA LYS A 22 -8.99 1.52 -1.46
C LYS A 22 -8.62 2.97 -1.16
N VAL A 23 -7.41 3.22 -0.67
CA VAL A 23 -6.99 4.57 -0.28
C VAL A 23 -6.80 5.46 -1.53
N PRO A 24 -7.45 6.63 -1.60
CA PRO A 24 -7.25 7.58 -2.69
C PRO A 24 -5.80 8.02 -2.81
N GLY A 25 -5.34 8.24 -4.04
CA GLY A 25 -3.99 8.69 -4.34
C GLY A 25 -2.93 7.59 -4.37
N VAL A 26 -3.18 6.46 -3.70
CA VAL A 26 -2.20 5.39 -3.54
C VAL A 26 -2.03 4.59 -4.83
N ARG A 27 -0.77 4.29 -5.14
CA ARG A 27 -0.31 3.37 -6.18
C ARG A 27 0.74 2.45 -5.57
N TRP A 28 0.78 1.19 -6.02
CA TRP A 28 1.62 0.18 -5.41
C TRP A 28 2.01 -0.94 -6.38
N ILE A 29 3.17 -1.54 -6.17
CA ILE A 29 3.61 -2.78 -6.84
C ILE A 29 4.32 -3.69 -5.85
N MET A 30 4.24 -5.00 -6.10
CA MET A 30 5.09 -5.97 -5.40
C MET A 30 6.52 -5.88 -5.90
N ASP A 31 7.48 -6.01 -4.99
CA ASP A 31 8.86 -6.23 -5.39
C ASP A 31 9.01 -7.63 -6.02
N PRO A 32 9.66 -7.76 -7.19
CA PRO A 32 9.80 -9.04 -7.89
C PRO A 32 10.78 -10.00 -7.20
N GLN A 33 11.70 -9.49 -6.38
CA GLN A 33 12.73 -10.27 -5.69
C GLN A 33 12.39 -10.51 -4.22
N MET A 34 11.60 -9.61 -3.61
CA MET A 34 11.20 -9.68 -2.20
C MET A 34 9.68 -9.89 -2.05
N PRO A 35 9.20 -11.14 -1.86
CA PRO A 35 7.78 -11.51 -1.98
C PRO A 35 6.83 -10.89 -0.94
N PHE A 36 7.35 -10.21 0.08
CA PHE A 36 6.57 -9.51 1.11
C PHE A 36 6.80 -8.01 1.13
N LEU A 37 7.60 -7.48 0.19
CA LEU A 37 7.87 -6.06 0.04
C LEU A 37 6.92 -5.45 -1.00
N ILE A 38 6.33 -4.32 -0.64
CA ILE A 38 5.48 -3.52 -1.51
C ILE A 38 6.06 -2.12 -1.61
N HIS A 39 6.32 -1.68 -2.83
CA HIS A 39 6.66 -0.29 -3.14
C HIS A 39 5.37 0.50 -3.31
N CYS A 40 5.28 1.67 -2.67
CA CYS A 40 4.09 2.49 -2.67
C CYS A 40 4.42 3.95 -3.02
N SER A 41 3.48 4.60 -3.69
CA SER A 41 3.51 6.04 -3.91
C SER A 41 2.14 6.69 -3.72
N TRP A 42 2.11 7.98 -3.46
CA TRP A 42 0.86 8.72 -3.24
C TRP A 42 0.92 10.15 -3.76
N LYS A 43 -0.21 10.58 -4.34
CA LYS A 43 -0.49 11.95 -4.77
C LYS A 43 -1.95 12.32 -4.42
N PRO A 44 -2.25 13.53 -3.92
CA PRO A 44 -3.58 13.90 -3.42
C PRO A 44 -4.71 13.84 -4.47
N ASP A 45 -4.45 14.25 -5.71
CA ASP A 45 -5.50 14.44 -6.73
C ASP A 45 -5.76 13.20 -7.61
N ARG A 46 -5.43 12.02 -7.09
CA ARG A 46 -5.54 10.76 -7.85
C ARG A 46 -6.62 9.87 -7.22
N PRO A 47 -7.52 9.25 -8.01
CA PRO A 47 -8.51 8.33 -7.46
C PRO A 47 -7.84 7.05 -6.93
N SER A 48 -8.51 6.35 -6.03
CA SER A 48 -8.08 5.03 -5.57
C SER A 48 -7.99 4.04 -6.74
N VAL A 49 -7.16 3.00 -6.61
CA VAL A 49 -7.02 1.97 -7.65
C VAL A 49 -8.37 1.28 -7.92
N GLN A 50 -9.14 1.02 -6.88
CA GLN A 50 -10.46 0.42 -7.01
C GLN A 50 -11.42 1.31 -7.82
N ASN A 51 -11.47 2.61 -7.52
CA ASN A 51 -12.34 3.54 -8.25
C ASN A 51 -11.83 3.75 -9.68
N ALA A 52 -10.51 3.84 -9.88
CA ALA A 52 -9.92 3.94 -11.20
C ALA A 52 -10.26 2.73 -12.09
N LYS A 53 -10.24 1.51 -11.54
CA LYS A 53 -10.65 0.28 -12.24
C LYS A 53 -12.14 0.29 -12.59
N LEU A 54 -13.00 0.77 -11.70
CA LEU A 54 -14.44 0.89 -11.98
C LEU A 54 -14.71 1.88 -13.12
N GLU A 55 -14.04 3.02 -13.12
CA GLU A 55 -14.15 4.01 -14.19
C GLU A 55 -13.52 3.53 -15.50
N TRP A 56 -12.46 2.71 -15.41
CA TRP A 56 -11.83 2.05 -16.55
C TRP A 56 -12.74 1.03 -17.23
N ALA A 57 -13.36 0.16 -16.44
CA ALA A 57 -14.30 -0.85 -16.92
C ALA A 57 -15.46 -0.20 -17.70
N LYS A 58 -15.80 1.05 -17.36
CA LYS A 58 -16.80 1.85 -18.08
C LYS A 58 -16.28 2.52 -19.36
N LYS A 59 -14.96 2.69 -19.56
CA LYS A 59 -14.38 3.58 -20.60
C LYS A 59 -13.61 2.91 -21.75
N GLN A 60 -13.50 1.58 -21.83
CA GLN A 60 -12.92 0.81 -22.96
C GLN A 60 -11.73 1.48 -23.70
N ASN A 61 -10.70 2.00 -23.00
CA ASN A 61 -9.55 2.59 -23.70
C ASN A 61 -8.21 2.14 -23.09
N GLY A 62 -7.58 1.18 -23.78
CA GLY A 62 -6.46 0.33 -23.35
C GLY A 62 -5.11 1.02 -23.14
N LYS A 63 -4.95 1.86 -22.11
CA LYS A 63 -3.63 2.25 -21.58
C LYS A 63 -3.24 1.44 -20.34
N HIS A 64 -1.96 1.10 -20.19
CA HIS A 64 -1.48 0.47 -18.95
C HIS A 64 -1.68 1.45 -17.79
N MET A 65 -2.45 1.06 -16.76
CA MET A 65 -2.51 1.81 -15.52
C MET A 65 -1.13 1.69 -14.85
N CYS A 66 -0.30 2.72 -14.99
CA CYS A 66 1.03 2.74 -14.38
C CYS A 66 0.86 2.63 -12.86
N MET A 67 1.45 1.58 -12.28
CA MET A 67 1.20 1.15 -10.91
C MET A 67 2.05 1.90 -9.88
N LEU A 68 3.00 2.73 -10.30
CA LEU A 68 3.86 3.58 -9.47
C LEU A 68 4.36 4.76 -10.30
N ASP A 69 4.45 5.94 -9.69
CA ASP A 69 5.04 7.12 -10.32
C ASP A 69 6.18 7.63 -9.42
N PRO A 70 7.45 7.56 -9.87
CA PRO A 70 8.60 8.01 -9.07
C PRO A 70 8.63 9.53 -8.85
N GLN A 71 7.78 10.29 -9.54
CA GLN A 71 7.60 11.72 -9.34
C GLN A 71 6.51 12.05 -8.31
N ASP A 72 5.81 11.04 -7.79
CA ASP A 72 4.85 11.25 -6.72
C ASP A 72 5.52 11.88 -5.49
N PRO A 73 4.83 12.79 -4.79
CA PRO A 73 5.40 13.54 -3.67
C PRO A 73 5.77 12.64 -2.50
N ILE A 74 5.05 11.53 -2.29
CA ILE A 74 5.30 10.58 -1.21
C ILE A 74 5.62 9.21 -1.79
N ILE A 75 6.73 8.63 -1.35
CA ILE A 75 7.17 7.27 -1.70
C ILE A 75 7.55 6.54 -0.42
N TRP A 76 7.07 5.31 -0.25
CA TRP A 76 7.38 4.48 0.90
C TRP A 76 7.32 3.00 0.55
N GLU A 77 7.89 2.18 1.42
CA GLU A 77 7.83 0.74 1.34
C GLU A 77 7.01 0.17 2.50
N MET A 78 6.33 -0.95 2.25
CA MET A 78 5.67 -1.76 3.26
C MET A 78 6.23 -3.18 3.20
N HIS A 79 6.77 -3.68 4.32
CA HIS A 79 7.29 -5.03 4.41
C HIS A 79 6.46 -5.82 5.43
N VAL A 80 5.89 -6.95 5.01
CA VAL A 80 5.26 -7.89 5.95
C VAL A 80 6.35 -8.77 6.56
N CYS A 81 6.51 -8.71 7.87
CA CYS A 81 7.59 -9.38 8.58
C CYS A 81 7.05 -10.29 9.67
N LYS A 82 7.68 -11.45 9.90
CA LYS A 82 7.46 -12.24 11.11
C LYS A 82 8.34 -11.67 12.24
N LEU A 83 7.77 -11.53 13.44
CA LEU A 83 8.53 -11.04 14.60
C LEU A 83 9.26 -12.23 15.25
N HIS A 84 10.57 -12.08 15.46
CA HIS A 84 11.48 -13.19 15.74
C HIS A 84 11.19 -13.94 17.07
N GLU A 85 10.42 -13.33 17.98
CA GLU A 85 10.13 -13.86 19.32
C GLU A 85 8.65 -14.17 19.55
N THR A 86 7.80 -13.95 18.55
CA THR A 86 6.36 -14.16 18.69
C THR A 86 5.82 -14.94 17.49
N SER A 87 4.67 -15.60 17.65
CA SER A 87 3.91 -16.12 16.51
C SER A 87 3.22 -15.03 15.68
N LEU A 88 3.52 -13.75 15.95
CA LEU A 88 2.91 -12.61 15.30
C LEU A 88 3.64 -12.23 14.02
N CYS A 89 2.85 -11.80 13.05
CA CYS A 89 3.31 -11.11 11.85
C CYS A 89 2.91 -9.65 11.95
N GLY A 90 3.78 -8.75 11.48
CA GLY A 90 3.52 -7.32 11.46
C GLY A 90 3.93 -6.67 10.16
N ILE A 91 3.72 -5.35 10.10
CA ILE A 91 4.06 -4.55 8.93
C ILE A 91 5.05 -3.47 9.32
N ARG A 92 6.21 -3.48 8.67
CA ARG A 92 7.18 -2.40 8.74
C ARG A 92 6.89 -1.39 7.63
N LEU A 93 6.73 -0.14 8.02
CA LEU A 93 6.55 1.00 7.14
C LEU A 93 7.89 1.75 7.04
N ASN A 94 8.37 2.01 5.83
CA ASN A 94 9.64 2.73 5.60
C ASN A 94 9.43 3.90 4.63
N ARG A 95 9.48 5.14 5.10
CA ARG A 95 9.37 6.33 4.24
C ARG A 95 10.65 6.53 3.45
N ILE A 96 10.56 6.57 2.12
CA ILE A 96 11.68 6.84 1.22
C ILE A 96 11.74 8.32 0.83
N ARG A 97 10.59 8.93 0.51
CA ARG A 97 10.47 10.34 0.11
C ARG A 97 9.18 10.97 0.67
N GLY A 98 9.20 12.29 0.83
CA GLY A 98 8.01 13.10 1.07
C GLY A 98 7.94 13.68 2.48
N ALA A 99 7.07 14.67 2.69
CA ALA A 99 6.91 15.32 3.98
C ALA A 99 6.41 14.33 5.05
N ALA A 100 6.97 14.40 6.26
CA ALA A 100 6.64 13.44 7.31
C ALA A 100 5.16 13.49 7.72
N ILE A 101 4.55 14.68 7.69
CA ILE A 101 3.15 14.89 8.06
C ILE A 101 2.21 14.23 7.04
N GLU A 102 2.43 14.48 5.74
CA GLU A 102 1.64 13.88 4.67
C GLU A 102 1.81 12.37 4.63
N TYR A 103 3.04 11.87 4.78
CA TYR A 103 3.33 10.46 4.89
C TYR A 103 2.58 9.81 6.06
N LYS A 104 2.65 10.39 7.27
CA LYS A 104 1.94 9.86 8.44
C LYS A 104 0.43 9.82 8.23
N LYS A 105 -0.12 10.82 7.53
CA LYS A 105 -1.55 10.85 7.18
C LYS A 105 -1.92 9.67 6.27
N VAL A 106 -1.27 9.55 5.11
CA VAL A 106 -1.61 8.49 4.14
C VAL A 106 -1.31 7.09 4.69
N ALA A 107 -0.17 6.90 5.36
CA ALA A 107 0.17 5.62 5.97
C ALA A 107 -0.85 5.26 7.08
N GLY A 108 -1.29 6.25 7.86
CA GLY A 108 -2.36 6.07 8.84
C GLY A 108 -3.68 5.63 8.21
N ASP A 109 -4.07 6.22 7.08
CA ASP A 109 -5.28 5.85 6.35
C ASP A 109 -5.19 4.42 5.79
N VAL A 110 -4.04 4.01 5.26
CA VAL A 110 -3.78 2.62 4.85
C VAL A 110 -3.89 1.67 6.04
N MET A 111 -3.22 1.96 7.15
CA MET A 111 -3.25 1.11 8.34
C MET A 111 -4.66 0.97 8.92
N LYS A 112 -5.46 2.05 8.92
CA LYS A 112 -6.88 1.98 9.31
C LYS A 112 -7.68 1.09 8.36
N ALA A 113 -7.47 1.21 7.04
CA ALA A 113 -8.16 0.41 6.03
C ALA A 113 -7.80 -1.08 6.08
N MET A 114 -6.63 -1.43 6.61
CA MET A 114 -6.20 -2.83 6.78
C MET A 114 -6.98 -3.57 7.88
N ASN A 115 -7.40 -2.86 8.94
CA ASN A 115 -8.09 -3.40 10.10
C ASN A 115 -7.47 -4.74 10.58
N LEU A 116 -6.21 -4.65 11.02
CA LEU A 116 -5.42 -5.80 11.48
C LEU A 116 -5.77 -6.23 12.91
#